data_AF-A0A8F2AZN6-F1
#
_entry.id   AF-A0A8F2AZN6-F1
#
_cell.length_a   1.000
_cell.length_b   1.000
_cell.length_c   1.000
_cell.angle_alpha   90.00
_cell.angle_beta   90.00
_cell.angle_gamma   90.00
#
_symmetry.space_group_name_H-M   'P 1'
#
loop_
_entity.id
_entity.type
_entity.pdbx_description
1 polymer ?
#
loop_
_entity_poly.entity_id
_entity_poly.type
_entity_poly.pdbx_seq_one_letter_code
_entity_poly.pdbx_strand_id
1 'polypeptide(L)'
;MKEMWLTKLQRGWLFGGFILLLILFFPLHGFSETTPELSQPNQTSPSISQPLVREGHLAVKIVQEFSLSTTADEIESETILGDIGIAPRNGWIADYPITPDIVGEIQKTIINSVDTRKLKMSKDEAISKYQKVFSDIGVNVLASNGQDRDKTSASSASLSDNKTVINNYYIKEGPPVITYYVPPPAYLYMYAWVDYPFWYYGFWFPGYYILNDFHKVVIVGGTTVFITNHFRDAINRRVLRIDPVDRFRGKTFSGIGAPHHSSYGSIHSGYPGGGRRNFSRPREHRNERGF
;
A
#
# COMPACT_ATOMS: atom_id res chain seq x y z
N MET A 1 -32.82 -56.80 -61.51
CA MET A 1 -31.98 -57.80 -60.81
C MET A 1 -30.84 -58.20 -61.73
N LYS A 2 -29.76 -57.43 -61.71
CA LYS A 2 -28.46 -57.76 -62.30
C LYS A 2 -27.46 -56.70 -61.86
N GLU A 3 -26.31 -57.18 -61.38
CA GLU A 3 -25.05 -56.46 -61.23
C GLU A 3 -24.99 -55.38 -60.13
N MET A 4 -25.08 -55.87 -58.89
CA MET A 4 -24.14 -55.49 -57.84
C MET A 4 -22.75 -56.00 -58.25
N TRP A 5 -21.67 -55.33 -57.83
CA TRP A 5 -20.24 -55.59 -58.13
C TRP A 5 -19.66 -54.81 -59.32
N LEU A 6 -19.14 -53.61 -59.06
CA LEU A 6 -17.71 -53.31 -59.23
C LEU A 6 -17.41 -51.90 -58.71
N THR A 7 -16.16 -51.66 -58.31
CA THR A 7 -15.55 -50.38 -57.92
C THR A 7 -15.58 -49.95 -56.45
N LYS A 8 -15.25 -50.90 -55.56
CA LYS A 8 -14.30 -50.59 -54.47
C LYS A 8 -12.89 -50.51 -55.10
N LEU A 9 -12.48 -49.38 -55.70
CA LEU A 9 -11.05 -49.13 -55.96
C LEU A 9 -10.71 -47.70 -56.45
N GLN A 10 -11.23 -46.62 -55.84
CA GLN A 10 -10.71 -45.28 -56.22
C GLN A 10 -10.94 -44.16 -55.18
N ARG A 11 -10.69 -44.43 -53.90
CA ARG A 11 -10.69 -43.40 -52.84
C ARG A 11 -9.56 -43.57 -51.81
N GLY A 12 -8.40 -43.99 -52.28
CA GLY A 12 -7.13 -43.69 -51.62
C GLY A 12 -6.29 -42.95 -52.65
N TRP A 13 -5.40 -42.05 -52.23
CA TRP A 13 -4.53 -41.22 -53.10
C TRP A 13 -5.05 -39.84 -53.53
N LEU A 14 -5.75 -39.09 -52.66
CA LEU A 14 -5.81 -37.62 -52.77
C LEU A 14 -5.84 -36.92 -51.39
N PHE A 15 -5.09 -37.44 -50.41
CA PHE A 15 -4.89 -36.73 -49.13
C PHE A 15 -3.43 -36.72 -48.65
N GLY A 16 -2.49 -37.21 -49.47
CA GLY A 16 -1.07 -37.36 -49.10
C GLY A 16 -0.12 -36.37 -49.77
N GLY A 17 -0.60 -35.18 -50.18
CA GLY A 17 0.19 -34.27 -51.02
C GLY A 17 -0.01 -32.79 -50.73
N PHE A 18 -0.46 -32.40 -49.54
CA PHE A 18 -0.60 -30.98 -49.15
C PHE A 18 -0.15 -30.67 -47.72
N ILE A 19 0.57 -31.59 -47.07
CA ILE A 19 1.13 -31.41 -45.71
C ILE A 19 2.67 -31.52 -45.76
N LEU A 20 3.30 -30.99 -46.81
CA LEU A 20 4.77 -30.94 -46.89
C LEU A 20 5.32 -29.62 -47.44
N LEU A 21 4.51 -28.54 -47.40
CA LEU A 21 4.93 -27.20 -47.85
C LEU A 21 4.36 -26.09 -46.96
N LEU A 22 4.30 -26.36 -45.65
CA LEU A 22 3.93 -25.40 -44.61
C LEU A 22 4.84 -25.52 -43.37
N ILE A 23 6.11 -25.91 -43.59
CA ILE A 23 7.14 -26.01 -42.53
C ILE A 23 8.32 -25.03 -42.78
N LEU A 24 8.29 -24.22 -43.83
CA LEU A 24 9.39 -23.29 -44.16
C LEU A 24 9.17 -21.81 -43.78
N PHE A 25 8.15 -21.50 -42.95
CA PHE A 25 7.93 -20.14 -42.44
C PHE A 25 7.57 -20.10 -40.94
N PHE A 26 8.16 -20.99 -40.14
CA PHE A 26 8.22 -20.73 -38.69
C PHE A 26 9.51 -19.98 -38.39
N PRO A 27 9.44 -18.70 -37.97
CA PRO A 27 10.60 -18.04 -37.38
C PRO A 27 11.03 -18.86 -36.17
N LEU A 28 12.33 -19.18 -36.12
CA LEU A 28 13.04 -19.64 -34.94
C LEU A 28 12.87 -18.61 -33.82
N HIS A 29 11.72 -18.63 -33.15
CA HIS A 29 11.60 -18.10 -31.81
C HIS A 29 12.29 -19.14 -30.94
N GLY A 30 13.47 -18.78 -30.43
CA GLY A 30 14.13 -19.57 -29.40
C GLY A 30 13.14 -19.80 -28.27
N PHE A 31 12.74 -21.05 -28.09
CA PHE A 31 12.17 -21.51 -26.84
C PHE A 31 13.30 -21.43 -25.82
N SER A 32 13.37 -20.31 -25.10
CA SER A 32 13.93 -20.35 -23.76
C SER A 32 13.02 -21.25 -22.95
N GLU A 33 13.54 -22.42 -22.61
CA GLU A 33 12.99 -23.34 -21.64
C GLU A 33 13.03 -22.65 -20.27
N THR A 34 12.06 -21.78 -19.99
CA THR A 34 11.76 -21.36 -18.62
C THR A 34 11.08 -22.53 -17.93
N THR A 35 11.89 -23.43 -17.40
CA THR A 35 11.52 -24.23 -16.24
C THR A 35 10.91 -23.28 -15.20
N PRO A 36 9.75 -23.56 -14.59
CA PRO A 36 9.33 -22.86 -13.40
C PRO A 36 10.23 -23.35 -12.25
N GLU A 37 11.48 -22.90 -12.26
CA GLU A 37 12.27 -22.87 -11.06
C GLU A 37 11.54 -21.91 -10.12
N LEU A 38 11.14 -22.44 -8.97
CA LEU A 38 10.66 -21.67 -7.83
C LEU A 38 11.87 -20.88 -7.30
N SER A 39 12.41 -19.96 -8.10
CA SER A 39 13.56 -19.15 -7.77
C SER A 39 13.13 -18.29 -6.59
N GLN A 40 13.63 -18.63 -5.40
CA GLN A 40 13.62 -17.71 -4.28
C GLN A 40 14.15 -16.37 -4.79
N PRO A 41 13.43 -15.26 -4.61
CA PRO A 41 13.90 -13.97 -5.08
C PRO A 41 15.28 -13.74 -4.47
N ASN A 42 16.30 -13.51 -5.32
CA ASN A 42 17.63 -13.06 -4.89
C ASN A 42 17.42 -12.02 -3.78
N GLN A 43 17.78 -12.40 -2.55
CA GLN A 43 17.47 -11.68 -1.32
C GLN A 43 18.32 -10.40 -1.24
N THR A 44 18.03 -9.46 -2.14
CA THR A 44 18.55 -8.10 -2.09
C THR A 44 18.05 -7.48 -0.79
N SER A 45 18.95 -6.84 -0.05
CA SER A 45 18.59 -6.21 1.22
C SER A 45 17.42 -5.25 1.02
N PRO A 46 16.49 -5.15 1.99
CA PRO A 46 15.40 -4.18 1.93
C PRO A 46 15.87 -2.78 1.59
N SER A 47 15.06 -2.05 0.83
CA SER A 47 15.32 -0.64 0.54
C SER A 47 15.44 0.17 1.84
N ILE A 48 16.42 1.09 1.90
CA ILE A 48 16.65 1.94 3.09
C ILE A 48 15.45 2.85 3.35
N SER A 49 14.79 3.31 2.29
CA SER A 49 13.55 4.06 2.34
C SER A 49 12.38 3.26 1.78
N GLN A 50 11.23 3.34 2.45
CA GLN A 50 9.96 2.83 1.92
C GLN A 50 9.40 3.79 0.86
N PRO A 51 8.71 3.29 -0.17
CA PRO A 51 7.80 4.10 -0.98
C PRO A 51 6.82 4.86 -0.10
N LEU A 52 6.75 6.18 -0.25
CA LEU A 52 5.87 7.02 0.55
C LEU A 52 4.51 7.12 -0.13
N VAL A 53 3.53 6.46 0.46
CA VAL A 53 2.13 6.51 0.02
C VAL A 53 1.30 7.14 1.14
N ARG A 54 0.35 7.98 0.76
CA ARG A 54 -0.58 8.68 1.66
C ARG A 54 -1.71 7.75 2.12
N GLU A 55 -2.15 7.91 3.36
CA GLU A 55 -3.33 7.20 3.89
C GLU A 55 -4.59 7.47 3.06
N GLY A 56 -4.80 8.72 2.61
CA GLY A 56 -5.97 9.07 1.79
C GLY A 56 -5.97 8.31 0.46
N HIS A 57 -4.79 8.10 -0.14
CA HIS A 57 -4.66 7.31 -1.35
C HIS A 57 -4.96 5.82 -1.11
N LEU A 58 -4.51 5.29 0.04
CA LEU A 58 -4.85 3.93 0.47
C LEU A 58 -6.36 3.76 0.63
N ALA A 59 -7.03 4.72 1.28
CA ALA A 59 -8.47 4.68 1.49
C ALA A 59 -9.23 4.55 0.15
N VAL A 60 -8.89 5.37 -0.84
CA VAL A 60 -9.46 5.30 -2.20
C VAL A 60 -9.26 3.91 -2.82
N LYS A 61 -8.04 3.36 -2.73
CA LYS A 61 -7.73 2.04 -3.31
C LYS A 61 -8.49 0.90 -2.62
N ILE A 62 -8.65 0.94 -1.30
CA ILE A 62 -9.44 -0.05 -0.57
C ILE A 62 -10.90 0.01 -1.00
N VAL A 63 -11.50 1.21 -1.08
CA VAL A 63 -12.90 1.40 -1.50
C VAL A 63 -13.14 0.85 -2.91
N GLN A 64 -12.22 1.11 -3.83
CA GLN A 64 -12.29 0.63 -5.20
C GLN A 64 -12.16 -0.90 -5.27
N GLU A 65 -11.16 -1.48 -4.60
CA GLU A 65 -10.92 -2.93 -4.63
C GLU A 65 -12.03 -3.72 -3.94
N PHE A 66 -12.66 -3.14 -2.91
CA PHE A 66 -13.77 -3.75 -2.18
C PHE A 66 -15.11 -3.52 -2.88
N SER A 67 -15.13 -2.81 -4.02
CA SER A 67 -16.33 -2.45 -4.77
C SER A 67 -17.37 -1.70 -3.92
N LEU A 68 -16.91 -0.88 -2.97
CA LEU A 68 -17.79 -0.11 -2.08
C LEU A 68 -18.30 1.17 -2.76
N SER A 69 -17.47 1.79 -3.60
CA SER A 69 -17.80 2.94 -4.44
C SER A 69 -16.80 3.04 -5.59
N THR A 70 -17.15 3.76 -6.65
CA THR A 70 -16.25 4.12 -7.75
C THR A 70 -15.65 5.52 -7.59
N THR A 71 -15.85 6.14 -6.44
CA THR A 71 -15.31 7.48 -6.15
C THR A 71 -13.78 7.50 -6.20
N ALA A 72 -13.25 8.62 -6.67
CA ALA A 72 -11.83 8.95 -6.59
C ALA A 72 -11.57 10.00 -5.49
N ASP A 73 -12.61 10.41 -4.74
CA ASP A 73 -12.47 11.38 -3.66
C ASP A 73 -12.00 10.71 -2.37
N GLU A 74 -10.93 11.25 -1.80
CA GLU A 74 -10.30 10.73 -0.58
C GLU A 74 -11.25 10.86 0.62
N ILE A 75 -11.97 11.98 0.74
CA ILE A 75 -12.86 12.21 1.89
C ILE A 75 -14.03 11.24 1.87
N GLU A 76 -14.67 11.11 0.71
CA GLU A 76 -15.77 10.17 0.52
C GLU A 76 -15.30 8.74 0.83
N SER A 77 -14.11 8.37 0.37
CA SER A 77 -13.53 7.05 0.62
C SER A 77 -13.26 6.81 2.12
N GLU A 78 -12.63 7.77 2.81
CA GLU A 78 -12.39 7.71 4.25
C GLU A 78 -13.70 7.60 5.05
N THR A 79 -14.74 8.30 4.61
CA THR A 79 -16.07 8.29 5.23
C THR A 79 -16.75 6.94 5.06
N ILE A 80 -16.77 6.40 3.83
CA ILE A 80 -17.33 5.08 3.52
C ILE A 80 -16.66 4.00 4.38
N LEU A 81 -15.32 4.02 4.45
CA LEU A 81 -14.56 3.06 5.26
C LEU A 81 -14.84 3.24 6.76
N GLY A 82 -14.91 4.48 7.24
CA GLY A 82 -15.28 4.80 8.63
C GLY A 82 -16.65 4.26 9.03
N ASP A 83 -17.66 4.41 8.17
CA ASP A 83 -19.03 3.94 8.41
C ASP A 83 -19.10 2.42 8.58
N ILE A 84 -18.30 1.69 7.80
CA ILE A 84 -18.19 0.23 7.92
C ILE A 84 -17.16 -0.22 8.97
N GLY A 85 -16.58 0.71 9.74
CA GLY A 85 -15.67 0.43 10.85
C GLY A 85 -14.24 0.07 10.43
N ILE A 86 -13.82 0.45 9.23
CA ILE A 86 -12.47 0.29 8.71
C ILE A 86 -11.73 1.62 8.81
N ALA A 87 -10.95 1.79 9.87
CA ALA A 87 -10.14 2.97 10.08
C ALA A 87 -8.97 2.63 11.03
N PRO A 88 -7.84 3.36 10.95
CA PRO A 88 -6.83 3.32 12.00
C PRO A 88 -7.45 3.75 13.34
N ARG A 89 -6.84 3.40 14.47
CA ARG A 89 -7.39 3.77 15.80
C ARG A 89 -7.57 5.28 15.98
N ASN A 90 -6.73 6.07 15.33
CA ASN A 90 -6.78 7.54 15.37
C ASN A 90 -7.59 8.15 14.23
N GLY A 91 -8.30 7.34 13.45
CA GLY A 91 -8.95 7.77 12.22
C GLY A 91 -7.97 7.97 11.07
N TRP A 92 -8.54 8.29 9.90
CA TRP A 92 -7.81 8.56 8.69
C TRP A 92 -7.15 9.94 8.73
N ILE A 93 -5.87 9.99 8.37
CA ILE A 93 -5.12 11.24 8.23
C ILE A 93 -4.52 11.28 6.83
N ALA A 94 -5.30 11.81 5.88
CA ALA A 94 -5.03 11.78 4.44
C ALA A 94 -3.56 11.99 4.04
N ASP A 95 -2.89 13.02 4.60
CA ASP A 95 -1.52 13.41 4.22
C ASP A 95 -0.41 12.69 5.01
N TYR A 96 -0.78 11.78 5.92
CA TYR A 96 0.18 10.98 6.68
C TYR A 96 0.65 9.78 5.84
N PRO A 97 1.93 9.37 5.97
CA PRO A 97 2.43 8.19 5.26
C PRO A 97 1.85 6.89 5.84
N ILE A 98 1.66 5.90 4.98
CA ILE A 98 1.34 4.54 5.42
C ILE A 98 2.57 3.94 6.11
N THR A 99 2.44 3.69 7.41
CA THR A 99 3.45 3.01 8.24
C THR A 99 3.05 1.56 8.53
N PRO A 100 4.00 0.68 8.91
CA PRO A 100 3.72 -0.73 9.19
C PRO A 100 2.60 -0.98 10.21
N ASP A 101 2.51 -0.16 11.25
CA ASP A 101 1.44 -0.25 12.25
C ASP A 101 0.07 0.05 11.64
N ILE A 102 -0.06 1.09 10.82
CA ILE A 102 -1.32 1.41 10.12
C ILE A 102 -1.76 0.23 9.25
N VAL A 103 -0.83 -0.42 8.54
CA VAL A 103 -1.14 -1.59 7.72
C VAL A 103 -1.76 -2.71 8.55
N GLY A 104 -1.21 -3.01 9.72
CA GLY A 104 -1.78 -4.04 10.58
C GLY A 104 -3.08 -3.62 11.26
N GLU A 105 -3.22 -2.35 11.62
CA GLU A 105 -4.48 -1.83 12.18
C GLU A 105 -5.62 -1.95 11.17
N ILE A 106 -5.41 -1.51 9.93
CA ILE A 106 -6.42 -1.61 8.87
C ILE A 106 -6.78 -3.06 8.62
N GLN A 107 -5.80 -3.96 8.48
CA GLN A 107 -6.08 -5.40 8.32
C GLN A 107 -6.94 -5.96 9.45
N LYS A 108 -6.64 -5.59 10.71
CA LYS A 108 -7.44 -5.99 11.87
C LYS A 108 -8.87 -5.44 11.80
N THR A 109 -9.04 -4.17 11.41
CA THR A 109 -10.37 -3.57 11.28
C THR A 109 -11.19 -4.19 10.15
N ILE A 110 -10.57 -4.55 9.01
CA ILE A 110 -11.21 -5.29 7.91
C ILE A 110 -11.73 -6.64 8.43
N ILE A 111 -10.89 -7.41 9.13
CA ILE A 111 -11.27 -8.69 9.72
C ILE A 111 -12.48 -8.51 10.66
N ASN A 112 -12.44 -7.50 11.53
CA ASN A 112 -13.53 -7.18 12.42
C ASN A 112 -14.82 -6.75 11.69
N SER A 113 -14.71 -5.99 10.59
CA SER A 113 -15.85 -5.58 9.77
C SER A 113 -16.49 -6.76 9.03
N VAL A 114 -15.72 -7.77 8.64
CA VAL A 114 -16.24 -9.05 8.13
C VAL A 114 -16.94 -9.82 9.23
N ASP A 115 -16.29 -9.99 10.39
CA ASP A 115 -16.84 -10.75 11.52
C ASP A 115 -18.16 -10.12 12.05
N THR A 116 -18.28 -8.80 11.99
CA THR A 116 -19.50 -8.04 12.35
C THR A 116 -20.51 -7.89 11.19
N ARG A 117 -20.28 -8.55 10.04
CA ARG A 117 -21.13 -8.54 8.84
C ARG A 117 -21.36 -7.14 8.23
N LYS A 118 -20.50 -6.17 8.52
CA LYS A 118 -20.49 -4.87 7.84
C LYS A 118 -19.92 -4.97 6.43
N LEU A 119 -19.00 -5.90 6.21
CA LEU A 119 -18.52 -6.31 4.89
C LEU A 119 -19.21 -7.61 4.45
N LYS A 120 -19.81 -7.60 3.25
CA LYS A 120 -20.52 -8.76 2.66
C LYS A 120 -19.59 -9.63 1.81
N MET A 121 -18.45 -10.02 2.37
CA MET A 121 -17.48 -10.91 1.72
C MET A 121 -16.84 -11.84 2.76
N SER A 122 -16.16 -12.89 2.31
CA SER A 122 -15.44 -13.79 3.23
C SER A 122 -14.17 -13.14 3.79
N LYS A 123 -13.67 -13.66 4.91
CA LYS A 123 -12.42 -13.18 5.53
C LYS A 123 -11.23 -13.33 4.57
N ASP A 124 -11.14 -14.47 3.89
CA ASP A 124 -10.05 -14.76 2.95
C ASP A 124 -10.12 -13.86 1.70
N GLU A 125 -11.33 -13.61 1.19
CA GLU A 125 -11.53 -12.68 0.08
C GLU A 125 -11.12 -11.25 0.46
N ALA A 126 -11.51 -10.78 1.65
CA ALA A 126 -11.17 -9.46 2.14
C ALA A 126 -9.66 -9.27 2.33
N ILE A 127 -8.97 -10.28 2.90
CA ILE A 127 -7.51 -10.25 3.08
C ILE A 127 -6.80 -10.28 1.72
N SER A 128 -7.26 -11.10 0.77
CA SER A 128 -6.68 -11.18 -0.58
C SER A 128 -6.80 -9.84 -1.33
N LYS A 129 -8.00 -9.23 -1.32
CA LYS A 129 -8.24 -7.90 -1.88
C LYS A 129 -7.36 -6.83 -1.21
N TYR A 130 -7.26 -6.87 0.11
CA TYR A 130 -6.39 -5.96 0.86
C TYR A 130 -4.92 -6.11 0.44
N GLN A 131 -4.40 -7.33 0.39
CA GLN A 131 -3.02 -7.60 -0.04
C GLN A 131 -2.76 -7.14 -1.49
N LYS A 132 -3.74 -7.31 -2.39
CA LYS A 132 -3.67 -6.81 -3.76
C LYS A 132 -3.50 -5.29 -3.80
N VAL A 133 -4.25 -4.53 -3.00
CA VAL A 133 -4.07 -3.07 -2.90
C VAL A 133 -2.62 -2.70 -2.55
N PHE A 134 -2.02 -3.41 -1.60
CA PHE A 134 -0.64 -3.17 -1.17
C PHE A 134 0.40 -3.51 -2.24
N SER A 135 0.17 -4.60 -2.97
CA SER A 135 0.97 -4.94 -4.16
C SER A 135 0.87 -3.85 -5.23
N ASP A 136 -0.34 -3.34 -5.50
CA ASP A 136 -0.59 -2.35 -6.55
C ASP A 136 0.04 -0.98 -6.24
N ILE A 137 0.11 -0.59 -4.96
CA ILE A 137 0.75 0.67 -4.53
C ILE A 137 2.24 0.51 -4.19
N GLY A 138 2.80 -0.69 -4.34
CA GLY A 138 4.22 -0.96 -4.10
C GLY A 138 4.63 -0.95 -2.61
N VAL A 139 3.71 -1.22 -1.70
CA VAL A 139 4.00 -1.31 -0.26
C VAL A 139 3.87 -2.77 0.17
N ASN A 140 4.98 -3.51 0.27
CA ASN A 140 4.95 -4.93 0.66
C ASN A 140 5.26 -5.12 2.15
N VAL A 141 4.35 -4.64 3.01
CA VAL A 141 4.45 -4.78 4.46
C VAL A 141 3.40 -5.77 4.96
N LEU A 142 3.82 -6.74 5.77
CA LEU A 142 2.94 -7.71 6.42
C LEU A 142 3.08 -7.59 7.94
N ALA A 143 1.98 -7.39 8.64
CA ALA A 143 1.99 -7.37 10.10
C ALA A 143 2.43 -8.73 10.67
N SER A 144 3.28 -8.73 11.71
CA SER A 144 3.62 -9.98 12.39
C SER A 144 2.49 -10.41 13.32
N ASN A 145 2.12 -11.69 13.29
CA ASN A 145 1.03 -12.23 14.11
C ASN A 145 1.41 -12.48 15.58
N GLY A 146 2.50 -11.88 16.08
CA GLY A 146 2.99 -12.01 17.47
C GLY A 146 3.60 -13.37 17.81
N GLN A 147 3.25 -14.43 17.09
CA GLN A 147 3.83 -15.78 17.18
C GLN A 147 5.22 -15.88 16.53
N ASP A 148 5.63 -14.91 15.73
CA ASP A 148 6.96 -14.90 15.10
C ASP A 148 8.05 -14.30 16.02
N ARG A 149 7.72 -13.90 17.27
CA ARG A 149 8.70 -13.38 18.23
C ARG A 149 9.84 -14.35 18.52
N ASP A 150 9.57 -15.66 18.41
CA ASP A 150 10.56 -16.73 18.65
C ASP A 150 11.29 -17.18 17.38
N LYS A 151 10.97 -16.60 16.21
CA LYS A 151 11.74 -16.86 14.99
C LYS A 151 12.96 -15.95 14.97
N THR A 152 14.02 -16.43 15.61
CA THR A 152 15.40 -15.92 15.53
C THR A 152 16.00 -16.00 14.11
N SER A 153 15.19 -16.17 13.07
CA SER A 153 15.56 -15.76 11.70
C SER A 153 15.34 -14.26 11.55
N ALA A 154 15.80 -13.48 12.54
CA ALA A 154 16.17 -12.12 12.30
C ALA A 154 17.27 -12.19 11.25
N SER A 155 16.90 -11.96 10.00
CA SER A 155 17.80 -11.28 9.09
C SER A 155 17.99 -9.85 9.63
N SER A 156 18.61 -9.75 10.81
CA SER A 156 19.72 -8.84 10.98
C SER A 156 20.77 -9.27 9.94
N ALA A 157 20.48 -9.03 8.66
CA ALA A 157 21.48 -8.89 7.64
C ALA A 157 22.41 -7.83 8.20
N SER A 158 23.47 -8.32 8.86
CA SER A 158 24.51 -7.63 9.58
C SER A 158 24.34 -6.11 9.48
N LEU A 159 23.69 -5.49 10.48
CA LEU A 159 23.62 -4.03 10.62
C LEU A 159 25.02 -3.39 10.54
N SER A 160 26.08 -4.18 10.78
CA SER A 160 27.49 -3.85 10.54
C SER A 160 27.90 -3.78 9.06
N ASP A 161 27.50 -4.73 8.22
CA ASP A 161 27.98 -4.83 6.83
C ASP A 161 27.35 -3.77 5.92
N ASN A 162 26.17 -3.27 6.30
CA ASN A 162 25.44 -2.25 5.54
C ASN A 162 25.67 -0.81 5.99
N LYS A 163 26.55 -0.55 6.98
CA LYS A 163 26.80 0.82 7.49
C LYS A 163 27.22 1.79 6.39
N THR A 164 28.08 1.35 5.47
CA THR A 164 28.54 2.19 4.35
C THR A 164 27.40 2.52 3.39
N VAL A 165 26.55 1.54 3.07
CA VAL A 165 25.39 1.75 2.18
C VAL A 165 24.39 2.71 2.82
N ILE A 166 24.09 2.53 4.11
CA ILE A 166 23.20 3.40 4.88
C ILE A 166 23.77 4.83 4.94
N ASN A 167 25.02 4.99 5.34
CA ASN A 167 25.65 6.32 5.41
C ASN A 167 25.65 7.02 4.04
N ASN A 168 25.97 6.30 2.97
CA ASN A 168 25.96 6.84 1.61
C ASN A 168 24.57 7.29 1.17
N TYR A 169 23.52 6.57 1.57
CA TYR A 169 22.13 6.99 1.33
C TYR A 169 21.85 8.33 2.03
N TYR A 170 22.16 8.47 3.32
CA TYR A 170 21.89 9.69 4.07
C TYR A 170 22.68 10.90 3.54
N ILE A 171 23.89 10.69 3.02
CA ILE A 171 24.68 11.76 2.40
C ILE A 171 24.07 12.21 1.06
N LYS A 172 23.58 11.27 0.25
CA LYS A 172 23.08 11.56 -1.11
C LYS A 172 21.63 12.01 -1.15
N GLU A 173 20.77 11.28 -0.45
CA GLU A 173 19.31 11.43 -0.49
C GLU A 173 18.77 12.21 0.73
N GLY A 174 19.58 12.34 1.78
CA GLY A 174 19.15 12.89 3.06
C GLY A 174 18.41 11.87 3.95
N PRO A 175 17.88 12.32 5.09
CA PRO A 175 17.15 11.47 6.02
C PRO A 175 15.83 10.99 5.39
N PRO A 176 15.58 9.67 5.25
CA PRO A 176 14.30 9.18 4.77
C PRO A 176 13.19 9.40 5.80
N VAL A 177 11.94 9.59 5.36
CA VAL A 177 10.81 9.80 6.29
C VAL A 177 10.58 8.57 7.17
N ILE A 178 10.67 7.37 6.59
CA ILE A 178 10.57 6.08 7.28
C ILE A 178 11.78 5.23 6.88
N THR A 179 12.41 4.59 7.85
CA THR A 179 13.47 3.60 7.62
C THR A 179 13.38 2.45 8.61
N TYR A 180 13.82 1.26 8.18
CA TYR A 180 13.83 0.05 9.01
C TYR A 180 15.23 -0.25 9.57
N TYR A 181 16.21 0.55 9.17
CA TYR A 181 17.59 0.46 9.64
C TYR A 181 17.85 1.53 10.68
N VAL A 182 18.75 1.24 11.62
CA VAL A 182 19.20 2.23 12.60
C VAL A 182 19.82 3.42 11.86
N PRO A 183 19.29 4.66 12.02
CA PRO A 183 19.87 5.85 11.41
C PRO A 183 21.32 6.05 11.85
N PRO A 184 22.18 6.68 11.03
CA PRO A 184 23.51 7.06 11.47
C PRO A 184 23.42 7.95 12.73
N PRO A 185 24.37 7.87 13.68
CA PRO A 185 24.28 8.62 14.94
C PRO A 185 24.04 10.12 14.78
N ALA A 186 24.57 10.73 13.71
CA ALA A 186 24.38 12.13 13.36
C ALA A 186 22.93 12.51 13.00
N TYR A 187 22.06 11.54 12.72
CA TYR A 187 20.66 11.76 12.38
C TYR A 187 19.69 11.15 13.40
N LEU A 188 20.17 10.34 14.34
CA LEU A 188 19.32 9.56 15.25
C LEU A 188 18.34 10.43 16.06
N TYR A 189 18.74 11.64 16.46
CA TYR A 189 17.89 12.59 17.20
C TYR A 189 16.69 13.11 16.40
N MET A 190 16.69 12.95 15.07
CA MET A 190 15.59 13.37 14.20
C MET A 190 14.45 12.35 14.13
N TYR A 191 14.66 11.14 14.63
CA TYR A 191 13.73 10.03 14.51
C TYR A 191 13.08 9.66 15.85
N ALA A 192 11.87 9.14 15.75
CA ALA A 192 11.23 8.33 16.77
C ALA A 192 11.35 6.85 16.41
N TRP A 193 11.51 5.98 17.41
CA TRP A 193 11.40 4.54 17.28
C TRP A 193 9.96 4.09 17.59
N VAL A 194 9.36 3.33 16.68
CA VAL A 194 8.04 2.70 16.87
C VAL A 194 8.22 1.19 16.97
N ASP A 195 7.94 0.65 18.16
CA ASP A 195 8.04 -0.78 18.47
C ASP A 195 6.81 -1.54 17.94
N TYR A 196 6.87 -1.86 16.65
CA TYR A 196 5.83 -2.61 15.95
C TYR A 196 6.48 -3.68 15.08
N PRO A 197 6.44 -4.97 15.44
CA PRO A 197 7.09 -6.01 14.65
C PRO A 197 6.32 -6.32 13.36
N PHE A 198 7.04 -6.41 12.23
CA PHE A 198 6.47 -6.67 10.91
C PHE A 198 7.47 -7.40 10.00
N TRP A 199 6.94 -7.91 8.89
CA TRP A 199 7.71 -8.47 7.78
C TRP A 199 7.68 -7.52 6.59
N TYR A 200 8.82 -7.33 5.93
CA TYR A 200 8.94 -6.56 4.69
C TYR A 200 9.87 -7.28 3.71
N TYR A 201 9.36 -7.64 2.54
CA TYR A 201 10.07 -8.46 1.54
C TYR A 201 10.72 -9.74 2.11
N GLY A 202 10.07 -10.38 3.09
CA GLY A 202 10.58 -11.59 3.74
C GLY A 202 11.65 -11.35 4.82
N PHE A 203 11.93 -10.09 5.17
CA PHE A 203 12.79 -9.72 6.30
C PHE A 203 11.92 -9.33 7.49
N TRP A 204 12.28 -9.84 8.67
CA TRP A 204 11.62 -9.47 9.92
C TRP A 204 12.27 -8.23 10.52
N PHE A 205 11.45 -7.30 10.98
CA PHE A 205 11.86 -6.09 11.68
C PHE A 205 11.13 -5.99 13.03
N PRO A 206 11.81 -5.62 14.13
CA PRO A 206 11.17 -5.43 15.43
C PRO A 206 10.33 -4.14 15.48
N GLY A 207 10.57 -3.21 14.57
CA GLY A 207 9.99 -1.88 14.55
C GLY A 207 10.59 -1.05 13.43
N TYR A 208 10.31 0.24 13.44
CA TYR A 208 10.81 1.16 12.42
C TYR A 208 11.11 2.53 13.02
N TYR A 209 11.96 3.28 12.31
CA TYR A 209 12.24 4.69 12.60
C TYR A 209 11.43 5.59 11.67
N ILE A 210 10.87 6.64 12.22
CA ILE A 210 10.12 7.68 11.47
C ILE A 210 10.56 9.06 11.95
N LEU A 211 10.70 10.01 11.02
CA LEU A 211 11.08 11.38 11.37
C LEU A 211 10.07 12.01 12.34
N ASN A 212 10.59 12.70 13.37
CA ASN A 212 9.79 13.43 14.36
C ASN A 212 8.99 14.58 13.73
N ASP A 213 9.48 15.12 12.62
CA ASP A 213 8.92 16.26 11.91
C ASP A 213 9.28 16.13 10.43
N PHE A 214 8.28 16.14 9.54
CA PHE A 214 8.52 16.10 8.11
C PHE A 214 7.40 16.74 7.28
N HIS A 215 7.83 17.29 6.14
CA HIS A 215 6.97 17.71 5.05
C HIS A 215 7.69 17.42 3.73
N LYS A 216 7.21 16.43 2.98
CA LYS A 216 7.86 15.94 1.76
C LYS A 216 6.89 15.96 0.59
N VAL A 217 7.34 16.55 -0.52
CA VAL A 217 6.63 16.49 -1.79
C VAL A 217 7.05 15.22 -2.52
N VAL A 218 6.09 14.42 -2.95
CA VAL A 218 6.35 13.22 -3.76
C VAL A 218 5.46 13.22 -5.00
N ILE A 219 5.89 12.52 -6.05
CA ILE A 219 5.12 12.36 -7.29
C ILE A 219 4.61 10.93 -7.32
N VAL A 220 3.29 10.76 -7.28
CA VAL A 220 2.61 9.46 -7.35
C VAL A 220 1.74 9.44 -8.60
N GLY A 221 2.03 8.55 -9.54
CA GLY A 221 1.26 8.45 -10.80
C GLY A 221 1.22 9.76 -11.60
N GLY A 222 2.32 10.53 -11.60
CA GLY A 222 2.40 11.84 -12.26
C GLY A 222 1.73 13.00 -11.50
N THR A 223 1.11 12.74 -10.35
CA THR A 223 0.49 13.77 -9.51
C THR A 223 1.41 14.15 -8.35
N THR A 224 1.65 15.44 -8.18
CA THR A 224 2.37 15.97 -7.02
C THR A 224 1.49 15.94 -5.77
N VAL A 225 1.95 15.25 -4.73
CA VAL A 225 1.26 15.15 -3.45
C VAL A 225 2.19 15.48 -2.29
N PHE A 226 1.62 15.90 -1.16
CA PHE A 226 2.35 16.27 0.04
C PHE A 226 2.17 15.22 1.13
N ILE A 227 3.29 14.77 1.70
CA ILE A 227 3.31 13.81 2.81
C ILE A 227 3.88 14.52 4.02
N THR A 228 3.10 14.60 5.10
CA THR A 228 3.49 15.34 6.30
C THR A 228 2.89 14.74 7.56
N ASN A 229 3.59 14.87 8.67
CA ASN A 229 3.00 14.62 9.99
C ASN A 229 2.29 15.84 10.57
N HIS A 230 2.09 16.90 9.80
CA HIS A 230 1.30 18.04 10.21
C HIS A 230 -0.15 17.87 9.80
N PHE A 231 -1.02 17.71 10.79
CA PHE A 231 -2.46 17.68 10.60
C PHE A 231 -3.04 19.09 10.76
N ARG A 232 -3.86 19.51 9.79
CA ARG A 232 -4.61 20.75 9.88
C ARG A 232 -6.00 20.47 10.44
N ASP A 233 -6.20 20.87 11.69
CA ASP A 233 -7.52 20.90 12.29
C ASP A 233 -8.33 22.05 11.68
N ALA A 234 -9.31 21.69 10.84
CA ALA A 234 -10.19 22.66 10.20
C ALA A 234 -11.15 23.35 11.17
N ILE A 235 -11.54 22.69 12.27
CA ILE A 235 -12.47 23.21 13.27
C ILE A 235 -11.76 24.32 14.06
N ASN A 236 -10.63 23.99 14.68
CA ASN A 236 -9.90 24.94 15.51
C ASN A 236 -8.93 25.83 14.71
N ARG A 237 -8.82 25.60 13.39
CA ARG A 237 -7.89 26.29 12.47
C ARG A 237 -6.44 26.25 12.93
N ARG A 238 -6.02 25.12 13.51
CA ARG A 238 -4.66 24.91 14.02
C ARG A 238 -3.95 23.86 13.19
N VAL A 239 -2.63 23.97 13.12
CA VAL A 239 -1.77 22.91 12.61
C VAL A 239 -1.16 22.21 13.82
N LEU A 240 -1.38 20.90 13.90
CA LEU A 240 -0.85 20.06 14.96
C LEU A 240 0.15 19.09 14.35
N ARG A 241 1.24 18.84 15.06
CA ARG A 241 2.21 17.81 14.68
C ARG A 241 1.76 16.49 15.30
N ILE A 242 1.74 15.44 14.48
CA ILE A 242 1.48 14.07 14.89
C ILE A 242 2.79 13.51 15.44
N ASP A 243 2.77 13.12 16.71
CA ASP A 243 3.82 12.29 17.30
C ASP A 243 3.61 10.83 16.87
N PRO A 244 4.56 10.22 16.15
CA PRO A 244 4.37 8.86 15.63
C PRO A 244 4.22 7.80 16.73
N VAL A 245 4.85 7.98 17.89
CA VAL A 245 4.80 7.02 19.00
C VAL A 245 3.45 7.09 19.70
N ASP A 246 2.97 8.30 19.97
CA ASP A 246 1.64 8.47 20.57
C ASP A 246 0.52 8.05 19.59
N ARG A 247 0.69 8.30 18.28
CA ARG A 247 -0.20 7.77 17.24
C ARG A 247 -0.29 6.25 17.33
N PHE A 248 0.84 5.54 17.31
CA PHE A 248 0.84 4.07 17.43
C PHE A 248 0.12 3.56 18.69
N ARG A 249 0.18 4.31 19.80
CA ARG A 249 -0.49 3.96 21.05
C ARG A 249 -2.00 4.24 21.05
N GLY A 250 -2.55 4.72 19.95
CA GLY A 250 -3.96 5.12 19.84
C GLY A 250 -4.28 6.37 20.65
N LYS A 251 -3.26 7.16 21.03
CA LYS A 251 -3.50 8.48 21.60
C LYS A 251 -3.74 9.44 20.44
N THR A 252 -4.99 9.77 20.26
CA THR A 252 -5.40 10.89 19.42
C THR A 252 -5.10 12.22 20.11
N PHE A 253 -5.06 13.29 19.30
CA PHE A 253 -5.01 14.66 19.81
C PHE A 253 -6.05 14.87 20.91
N SER A 254 -5.66 15.56 21.98
CA SER A 254 -6.59 16.08 22.97
C SER A 254 -7.62 16.98 22.27
N GLY A 255 -8.78 16.41 21.94
CA GLY A 255 -9.94 17.11 21.37
C GLY A 255 -10.34 16.80 19.91
N ILE A 256 -9.67 15.90 19.16
CA ILE A 256 -9.95 15.70 17.70
C ILE A 256 -10.14 14.21 17.29
N GLY A 257 -10.75 13.39 18.15
CA GLY A 257 -11.16 11.99 17.87
C GLY A 257 -10.61 11.04 18.94
N ALA A 258 -11.04 9.80 19.16
CA ALA A 258 -12.25 9.09 18.81
C ALA A 258 -13.26 9.15 19.99
N PRO A 259 -14.57 8.95 19.79
CA PRO A 259 -15.47 8.76 20.92
C PRO A 259 -14.96 7.61 21.79
N HIS A 260 -14.92 7.85 23.11
CA HIS A 260 -14.77 6.77 24.09
C HIS A 260 -15.74 5.63 23.72
N HIS A 261 -15.26 4.40 23.84
CA HIS A 261 -15.91 3.13 23.47
C HIS A 261 -17.33 2.89 24.05
N SER A 262 -17.94 3.85 24.75
CA SER A 262 -19.25 3.77 25.37
C SER A 262 -20.39 4.44 24.59
N SER A 263 -20.14 5.05 23.42
CA SER A 263 -21.19 5.69 22.62
C SER A 263 -21.23 5.11 21.21
N TYR A 264 -22.28 4.33 20.92
CA TYR A 264 -22.70 3.88 19.58
C TYR A 264 -23.11 5.09 18.70
N GLY A 265 -22.15 5.95 18.34
CA GLY A 265 -22.32 7.08 17.43
C GLY A 265 -21.24 7.02 16.35
N SER A 266 -21.63 7.30 15.10
CA SER A 266 -20.79 7.28 13.90
C SER A 266 -19.34 7.71 14.16
N ILE A 267 -18.37 6.92 13.71
CA ILE A 267 -16.97 7.33 13.63
C ILE A 267 -16.92 8.47 12.62
N HIS A 268 -16.98 9.71 13.09
CA HIS A 268 -16.68 10.85 12.25
C HIS A 268 -15.21 10.72 11.82
N SER A 269 -14.97 10.73 10.51
CA SER A 269 -13.66 11.15 10.01
C SER A 269 -13.33 12.47 10.73
N GLY A 270 -12.09 12.70 11.14
CA GLY A 270 -11.69 13.92 11.88
C GLY A 270 -11.87 15.23 11.09
N TYR A 271 -12.65 15.21 10.00
CA TYR A 271 -12.96 16.30 9.12
C TYR A 271 -14.40 16.80 9.37
N PRO A 272 -14.58 18.06 9.81
CA PRO A 272 -15.89 18.70 9.74
C PRO A 272 -16.30 18.81 8.25
N GLY A 273 -17.49 18.29 7.91
CA GLY A 273 -18.05 18.24 6.55
C GLY A 273 -18.38 19.59 5.90
N GLY A 274 -17.74 20.68 6.31
CA GLY A 274 -18.03 22.02 5.78
C GLY A 274 -16.82 22.95 5.87
N GLY A 275 -15.96 22.94 4.86
CA GLY A 275 -14.99 24.03 4.67
C GLY A 275 -13.61 23.63 4.18
N ARG A 276 -13.50 23.07 2.97
CA ARG A 276 -12.19 22.98 2.29
C ARG A 276 -11.90 24.25 1.51
N ARG A 277 -10.91 25.02 1.97
CA ARG A 277 -9.98 25.74 1.08
C ARG A 277 -8.69 24.92 1.01
N ASN A 278 -8.58 24.13 -0.04
CA ASN A 278 -7.41 23.31 -0.36
C ASN A 278 -6.25 24.22 -0.79
N PHE A 279 -5.03 23.88 -0.36
CA PHE A 279 -3.79 24.60 -0.67
C PHE A 279 -3.29 24.35 -2.12
N SER A 280 -4.02 23.56 -2.91
CA SER A 280 -3.56 23.04 -4.21
C SER A 280 -4.12 23.77 -5.44
N ARG A 281 -4.84 24.89 -5.28
CA ARG A 281 -5.21 25.72 -6.44
C ARG A 281 -4.28 26.93 -6.55
N PRO A 282 -3.53 27.07 -7.66
CA PRO A 282 -2.97 28.37 -8.03
C PRO A 282 -4.10 29.40 -7.97
N ARG A 283 -3.84 30.50 -7.25
CA ARG A 283 -4.78 31.59 -7.12
C ARG A 283 -4.95 32.21 -8.50
N GLU A 284 -5.99 31.82 -9.24
CA GLU A 284 -6.38 32.53 -10.45
C GLU A 284 -6.67 33.98 -10.06
N HIS A 285 -5.75 34.86 -10.43
CA HIS A 285 -5.90 36.28 -10.26
C HIS A 285 -6.96 36.75 -11.27
N ARG A 286 -8.22 36.74 -10.83
CA ARG A 286 -9.32 37.34 -11.59
C ARG A 286 -9.12 38.85 -11.58
N ASN A 287 -8.46 39.36 -12.62
CA ASN A 287 -8.43 40.79 -12.94
C ASN A 287 -9.78 41.18 -13.54
N GLU A 288 -10.75 41.52 -12.70
CA GLU A 288 -11.91 42.31 -13.09
C GLU A 288 -11.65 43.77 -12.67
N ARG A 289 -10.99 44.53 -13.55
CA ARG A 289 -11.13 45.99 -13.58
C ARG A 289 -12.03 46.30 -14.76
N GLY A 290 -13.24 46.72 -14.44
CA GLY A 290 -14.11 47.38 -15.40
C GLY A 290 -13.53 48.72 -15.82
N PHE A 291 -13.65 48.99 -17.11
CA PHE A 291 -13.94 50.29 -17.69
C PHE A 291 -15.17 50.12 -18.57
#